data_AF-A0A0D9WPR6-F1
#
_entry.id   AF-A0A0D9WPR6-F1
#
_cell.length_a   1.000
_cell.length_b   1.000
_cell.length_c   1.000
_cell.angle_alpha   90.00
_cell.angle_beta   90.00
_cell.angle_gamma   90.00
#
_symmetry.space_group_name_H-M   'P 1'
#
loop_
_entity.id
_entity.type
_entity.pdbx_description
1 polymer ?
#
loop_
_entity_poly.entity_id
_entity_poly.type
_entity_poly.pdbx_seq_one_letter_code
_entity_poly.pdbx_strand_id
1 'polypeptide(L)'
;MASEQNHLYMNPGQDKTSYARNSTLQKTEQDRMKPLIEDAITALCRVAAPQSMAIMDLGCSSGPNALTLTSATVDAIHRHCMKYAQTAPEICLFLNDLPYNDFNTVAKSLAEFKHCHDRSSHHVIVAGMIPGSFYERLVTSGSVHFVCSSYSLHWLSKAPEELAKRKIPMYDSDEHSRLLNSEIVANAYARQFRKDFTLFLSLRAEELVLGGRLVFSLLGRCSSNPASVCTQAWKLVAIALNDMALRVSLAYIE
;
A
#
# COMPACT_ATOMS: atom_id res chain seq x y z
N MET A 1 3.03 24.44 -13.64
CA MET A 1 2.05 23.47 -14.20
C MET A 1 1.74 22.49 -13.10
N ALA A 2 0.58 22.62 -12.45
CA ALA A 2 0.16 21.65 -11.44
C ALA A 2 -0.01 20.31 -12.16
N SER A 3 0.81 19.31 -11.82
CA SER A 3 0.58 17.93 -12.21
C SER A 3 -0.86 17.60 -11.83
N GLU A 4 -1.63 16.98 -12.72
CA GLU A 4 -2.91 16.35 -12.36
C GLU A 4 -2.66 15.50 -11.11
N GLN A 5 -3.07 16.01 -9.94
CA GLN A 5 -2.91 15.29 -8.69
C GLN A 5 -3.90 14.15 -8.77
N ASN A 6 -3.41 12.92 -8.89
CA ASN A 6 -4.25 11.74 -8.75
C ASN A 6 -4.85 11.78 -7.34
N HIS A 7 -6.15 12.12 -7.25
CA HIS A 7 -6.96 12.07 -6.04
C HIS A 7 -7.32 10.62 -5.69
N LEU A 8 -6.30 9.76 -5.62
CA LEU A 8 -6.45 8.38 -5.20
C LEU A 8 -6.30 8.32 -3.67
N TYR A 9 -7.36 7.93 -2.99
CA TYR A 9 -7.37 7.66 -1.56
C TYR A 9 -8.52 6.70 -1.24
N MET A 10 -8.43 6.02 -0.11
CA MET A 10 -9.50 5.15 0.37
C MET A 10 -10.62 5.97 1.01
N ASN A 11 -11.87 5.51 0.91
CA ASN A 11 -13.03 6.25 1.41
C ASN A 11 -12.86 6.59 2.91
N PRO A 12 -12.80 7.89 3.30
CA PRO A 12 -12.40 8.31 4.63
C PRO A 12 -13.46 8.05 5.70
N GLY A 13 -13.09 8.30 6.96
CA GLY A 13 -14.03 8.24 8.09
C GLY A 13 -14.29 6.85 8.64
N GLN A 14 -15.40 6.73 9.38
CA GLN A 14 -15.77 5.54 10.17
C GLN A 14 -17.23 5.10 9.92
N ASP A 15 -17.85 5.59 8.85
CA ASP A 15 -19.22 5.23 8.50
C ASP A 15 -19.30 3.84 7.84
N LYS A 16 -20.51 3.39 7.50
CA LYS A 16 -20.75 2.07 6.89
C LYS A 16 -20.09 1.88 5.52
N THR A 17 -19.77 2.96 4.82
CA THR A 17 -19.16 2.94 3.48
C THR A 17 -17.65 3.20 3.51
N SER A 18 -17.13 3.66 4.64
CA SER A 18 -15.71 3.94 4.85
C SER A 18 -14.84 2.70 4.65
N TYR A 19 -13.59 2.94 4.26
CA TYR A 19 -12.58 1.89 4.16
C TYR A 19 -12.33 1.20 5.51
N ALA A 20 -12.38 1.95 6.61
CA ALA A 20 -12.19 1.42 7.96
C ALA A 20 -13.16 0.27 8.30
N ARG A 21 -14.37 0.27 7.73
CA ARG A 21 -15.39 -0.79 7.96
C ARG A 21 -15.50 -1.81 6.83
N ASN A 22 -14.79 -1.63 5.71
CA ASN A 22 -14.89 -2.48 4.53
C ASN A 22 -13.54 -3.04 4.07
N SER A 23 -12.58 -3.19 4.99
CA SER A 23 -11.19 -3.59 4.69
C SER A 23 -10.78 -4.96 5.26
N THR A 24 -11.75 -5.87 5.44
CA THR A 24 -11.52 -7.22 6.00
C THR A 24 -10.56 -8.07 5.16
N LEU A 25 -10.62 -7.93 3.84
CA LEU A 25 -9.73 -8.64 2.91
C LEU A 25 -8.28 -8.19 3.15
N GLN A 26 -8.04 -6.89 3.16
CA GLN A 26 -6.72 -6.30 3.39
C GLN A 26 -6.21 -6.65 4.79
N LYS A 27 -7.08 -6.65 5.80
CA LYS A 27 -6.73 -7.07 7.17
C LYS A 27 -6.24 -8.51 7.21
N THR A 28 -6.92 -9.42 6.52
CA THR A 28 -6.57 -10.85 6.44
C THR A 28 -5.19 -11.03 5.81
N GLU A 29 -4.88 -10.28 4.77
CA GLU A 29 -3.58 -10.34 4.10
C GLU A 29 -2.47 -9.71 4.95
N GLN A 30 -2.74 -8.59 5.64
CA GLN A 30 -1.82 -8.05 6.64
C GLN A 30 -1.54 -9.06 7.77
N ASP A 31 -2.54 -9.82 8.21
CA ASP A 31 -2.34 -10.87 9.22
C ASP A 31 -1.46 -12.02 8.69
N ARG A 32 -1.61 -12.39 7.42
CA ARG A 32 -0.74 -13.39 6.77
C ARG A 32 0.71 -12.92 6.61
N MET A 33 0.95 -11.62 6.58
CA MET A 33 2.31 -11.06 6.52
C MET A 33 3.04 -11.12 7.86
N LYS A 34 2.34 -11.29 8.99
CA LYS A 34 2.94 -11.24 10.34
C LYS A 34 4.14 -12.20 10.53
N PRO A 35 4.08 -13.48 10.11
CA PRO A 35 5.23 -14.38 10.22
C PRO A 35 6.43 -13.91 9.38
N LEU A 36 6.18 -13.38 8.18
CA LEU A 36 7.24 -12.84 7.31
C LEU A 36 7.92 -11.61 7.93
N ILE A 37 7.13 -10.76 8.59
CA ILE A 37 7.65 -9.61 9.35
C ILE A 37 8.51 -10.10 10.51
N GLU A 38 8.07 -11.10 11.26
CA GLU A 38 8.82 -11.66 12.39
C GLU A 38 10.15 -12.27 11.97
N ASP A 39 10.17 -13.03 10.87
CA ASP A 39 11.40 -13.59 10.29
C ASP A 39 12.34 -12.49 9.82
N ALA A 40 11.82 -11.48 9.13
CA ALA A 40 12.61 -10.37 8.63
C ALA A 40 13.22 -9.52 9.77
N ILE A 41 12.46 -9.26 10.83
CA ILE A 41 12.94 -8.56 12.03
C ILE A 41 14.00 -9.39 12.76
N THR A 42 13.78 -10.69 12.93
CA THR A 42 14.79 -11.58 13.51
C THR A 42 16.08 -11.55 12.70
N ALA A 43 15.99 -11.56 11.38
CA ALA A 43 17.17 -11.47 10.51
C ALA A 43 17.86 -10.10 10.59
N LEU A 44 17.10 -9.01 10.71
CA LEU A 44 17.61 -7.65 10.86
C LEU A 44 18.37 -7.48 12.18
N CYS A 45 17.76 -7.88 13.29
CA CYS A 45 18.33 -7.72 14.62
C CYS A 45 19.55 -8.62 14.89
N ARG A 46 19.73 -9.70 14.12
CA ARG A 46 20.95 -10.53 14.16
C ARG A 46 22.18 -9.85 13.56
N VAL A 47 21.96 -9.01 12.55
CA VAL A 47 23.05 -8.32 11.84
C VAL A 47 23.46 -7.06 12.59
N ALA A 48 22.50 -6.36 13.20
CA ALA A 48 22.74 -5.20 14.04
C ALA A 48 21.71 -5.14 15.18
N ALA A 49 22.15 -4.83 16.40
CA ALA A 49 21.28 -4.45 17.51
C ALA A 49 21.34 -2.93 17.67
N PRO A 50 20.66 -2.15 16.82
CA PRO A 50 20.78 -0.70 16.85
C PRO A 50 20.11 -0.14 18.11
N GLN A 51 20.59 1.01 18.58
CA GLN A 51 19.96 1.72 19.71
C GLN A 51 18.59 2.28 19.34
N SER A 52 18.35 2.54 18.04
CA SER A 52 17.07 2.99 17.52
C SER A 52 16.72 2.30 16.20
N MET A 53 15.44 2.13 15.93
CA MET A 53 14.91 1.50 14.73
C MET A 53 13.83 2.35 14.09
N ALA A 54 14.03 2.69 12.83
CA ALA A 54 13.03 3.36 12.01
C ALA A 54 12.26 2.34 11.16
N ILE A 55 10.94 2.33 11.31
CA ILE A 55 9.99 1.43 10.64
C ILE A 55 9.04 2.28 9.81
N MET A 56 8.78 1.88 8.57
CA MET A 56 7.89 2.61 7.67
C MET A 56 6.82 1.70 7.06
N ASP A 57 5.57 2.13 7.10
CA ASP A 57 4.46 1.52 6.35
C ASP A 57 4.07 2.41 5.16
N LEU A 58 4.09 1.85 3.96
CA LEU A 58 3.85 2.55 2.71
C LEU A 58 2.46 2.22 2.15
N GLY A 59 1.62 3.24 2.09
CA GLY A 59 0.20 3.13 1.77
C GLY A 59 -0.60 2.58 2.97
N CYS A 60 -0.51 3.27 4.11
CA CYS A 60 -1.16 2.85 5.35
C CYS A 60 -2.69 2.99 5.32
N SER A 61 -3.23 3.80 4.39
CA SER A 61 -4.64 4.19 4.33
C SER A 61 -5.11 4.79 5.68
N SER A 62 -6.32 4.49 6.11
CA SER A 62 -6.92 4.95 7.35
C SER A 62 -7.67 3.82 8.06
N GLY A 63 -8.10 4.09 9.30
CA GLY A 63 -8.82 3.12 10.12
C GLY A 63 -7.92 2.11 10.82
N PRO A 64 -8.50 1.02 11.38
CA PRO A 64 -7.78 0.10 12.26
C PRO A 64 -6.63 -0.64 11.57
N ASN A 65 -6.68 -0.77 10.25
CA ASN A 65 -5.67 -1.48 9.47
C ASN A 65 -4.35 -0.70 9.33
N ALA A 66 -4.38 0.64 9.47
CA ALA A 66 -3.23 1.51 9.27
C ALA A 66 -2.06 1.25 10.24
N LEU A 67 -2.35 0.61 11.38
CA LEU A 67 -1.34 0.26 12.39
C LEU A 67 -1.06 -1.24 12.45
N THR A 68 -1.71 -2.07 11.64
CA THR A 68 -1.59 -3.54 11.79
C THR A 68 -0.17 -4.02 11.53
N LEU A 69 0.47 -3.53 10.47
CA LEU A 69 1.83 -3.96 10.11
C LEU A 69 2.88 -3.37 11.06
N THR A 70 2.76 -2.09 11.41
CA THR A 70 3.68 -1.45 12.35
C THR A 70 3.59 -2.07 13.74
N SER A 71 2.37 -2.34 14.24
CA SER A 71 2.18 -3.04 15.52
C SER A 71 2.81 -4.43 15.51
N ALA A 72 2.59 -5.22 14.45
CA ALA A 72 3.22 -6.53 14.30
C ALA A 72 4.76 -6.45 14.29
N THR A 73 5.30 -5.39 13.71
CA THR A 73 6.75 -5.15 13.67
C THR A 73 7.29 -4.80 15.06
N VAL A 74 6.61 -3.92 15.80
CA VAL A 74 6.97 -3.57 17.19
C VAL A 74 6.90 -4.81 18.09
N ASP A 75 5.84 -5.61 17.97
CA ASP A 75 5.69 -6.86 18.71
C ASP A 75 6.83 -7.85 18.40
N ALA A 76 7.21 -7.98 17.13
CA ALA A 76 8.31 -8.84 16.72
C ALA A 76 9.66 -8.37 17.31
N ILE A 77 9.92 -7.06 17.32
CA ILE A 77 11.10 -6.48 17.96
C ILE A 77 11.09 -6.78 19.46
N HIS A 78 9.94 -6.58 20.13
CA HIS A 78 9.79 -6.85 21.55
C HIS A 78 10.07 -8.33 21.88
N ARG A 79 9.45 -9.27 21.15
CA ARG A 79 9.67 -10.71 21.30
C ARG A 79 11.14 -11.07 21.11
N HIS A 80 11.79 -10.49 20.11
CA HIS A 80 13.21 -10.72 19.84
C HIS A 80 14.07 -10.23 21.01
N CYS A 81 13.87 -8.99 21.48
CA CYS A 81 14.63 -8.42 22.59
C CYS A 81 14.49 -9.25 23.87
N MET A 82 13.26 -9.66 24.20
CA MET A 82 12.96 -10.52 25.36
C MET A 82 13.66 -11.88 25.26
N LYS A 83 13.63 -12.51 24.08
CA LYS A 83 14.23 -13.84 23.85
C LYS A 83 15.75 -13.83 24.01
N TYR A 84 16.42 -12.75 23.60
CA TYR A 84 17.88 -12.64 23.61
C TYR A 84 18.41 -11.74 24.73
N ALA A 85 17.56 -11.35 25.69
CA ALA A 85 17.89 -10.43 26.79
C ALA A 85 18.60 -9.14 26.30
N GLN A 86 18.18 -8.63 25.14
CA GLN A 86 18.69 -7.38 24.56
C GLN A 86 17.87 -6.19 25.05
N THR A 87 18.51 -5.03 25.16
CA THR A 87 17.82 -3.78 25.42
C THR A 87 16.90 -3.43 24.25
N ALA A 88 15.67 -3.05 24.58
CA ALA A 88 14.69 -2.54 23.62
C ALA A 88 15.22 -1.27 22.91
N PRO A 89 15.20 -1.22 21.56
CA PRO A 89 15.58 -0.02 20.84
C PRO A 89 14.50 1.06 20.92
N GLU A 90 14.87 2.32 20.75
CA GLU A 90 13.90 3.39 20.49
C GLU A 90 13.29 3.19 19.10
N ILE A 91 11.96 3.28 18.98
CA ILE A 91 11.26 2.99 17.73
C ILE A 91 10.70 4.27 17.12
N CYS A 92 11.04 4.54 15.87
CA CYS A 92 10.45 5.60 15.06
C CYS A 92 9.54 4.99 13.98
N LEU A 93 8.22 5.22 14.10
CA LEU A 93 7.22 4.75 13.15
C LEU A 93 6.89 5.84 12.12
N PHE A 94 6.96 5.51 10.85
CA PHE A 94 6.53 6.37 9.75
C PHE A 94 5.34 5.73 9.03
N LEU A 95 4.22 6.45 9.00
CA LEU A 95 3.05 6.05 8.22
C LEU A 95 2.96 6.95 6.99
N ASN A 96 3.16 6.34 5.82
CA ASN A 96 3.07 7.03 4.55
C ASN A 96 1.77 6.70 3.83
N ASP A 97 1.18 7.72 3.22
CA ASP A 97 0.14 7.60 2.21
C ASP A 97 0.13 8.87 1.33
N LEU A 98 -0.72 8.90 0.31
CA LEU A 98 -0.91 10.07 -0.53
C LEU A 98 -1.50 11.26 0.29
N PRO A 99 -1.25 12.51 -0.11
CA PRO A 99 -1.64 13.70 0.67
C PRO A 99 -3.14 13.82 1.01
N TYR A 100 -4.01 13.18 0.23
CA TYR A 100 -5.47 13.21 0.40
C TYR A 100 -6.01 12.10 1.31
N ASN A 101 -5.14 11.24 1.84
CA ASN A 101 -5.54 10.24 2.83
C ASN A 101 -6.07 10.90 4.12
N ASP A 102 -6.91 10.18 4.86
CA ASP A 102 -7.47 10.65 6.13
C ASP A 102 -6.45 10.52 7.27
N PHE A 103 -5.41 11.35 7.22
CA PHE A 103 -4.38 11.44 8.26
C PHE A 103 -4.94 11.89 9.61
N ASN A 104 -6.11 12.55 9.66
CA ASN A 104 -6.76 12.91 10.91
C ASN A 104 -7.19 11.67 11.70
N THR A 105 -7.76 10.69 11.02
CA THR A 105 -8.08 9.39 11.63
C THR A 105 -6.81 8.64 12.03
N VAL A 106 -5.78 8.64 11.17
CA VAL A 106 -4.49 8.00 11.47
C VAL A 106 -3.83 8.61 12.71
N ALA A 107 -3.85 9.94 12.84
CA ALA A 107 -3.30 10.65 13.99
C ALA A 107 -3.97 10.25 15.30
N LYS A 108 -5.31 10.10 15.30
CA LYS A 108 -6.07 9.63 16.47
C LYS A 108 -5.67 8.20 16.86
N SER A 109 -5.61 7.30 15.88
CA SER A 109 -5.17 5.91 16.12
C SER A 109 -3.73 5.82 16.63
N LEU A 110 -2.82 6.66 16.11
CA LEU A 110 -1.44 6.75 16.59
C LEU A 110 -1.37 7.22 18.05
N ALA A 111 -2.17 8.21 18.43
CA ALA A 111 -2.21 8.71 19.81
C ALA A 111 -2.69 7.61 20.79
N GLU A 112 -3.72 6.85 20.42
CA GLU A 112 -4.22 5.71 21.19
C GLU A 112 -3.18 4.58 21.28
N PHE A 113 -2.52 4.26 20.17
CA PHE A 113 -1.47 3.24 20.12
C PHE A 113 -0.31 3.55 21.07
N LYS A 114 0.19 4.79 21.04
CA LYS A 114 1.26 5.25 21.95
C LYS A 114 0.84 5.15 23.41
N HIS A 115 -0.36 5.64 23.75
CA HIS A 115 -0.87 5.58 25.12
C HIS A 115 -0.98 4.14 25.65
N CYS A 116 -1.35 3.17 24.81
CA CYS A 116 -1.38 1.76 25.20
C CYS A 116 0.03 1.19 25.41
N HIS A 117 1.02 1.55 24.58
CA HIS A 117 2.40 1.07 24.69
C HIS A 117 3.16 1.68 25.86
N ASP A 118 2.95 2.96 26.18
CA ASP A 118 3.58 3.61 27.34
C ASP A 118 3.17 2.94 28.66
N ARG A 119 1.98 2.31 28.70
CA ARG A 119 1.47 1.58 29.87
C ARG A 119 1.92 0.12 29.95
N SER A 120 2.37 -0.48 28.86
CA SER A 120 2.56 -1.94 28.74
C SER A 120 3.95 -2.37 28.26
N SER A 121 4.75 -1.48 27.69
CA SER A 121 6.06 -1.78 27.11
C SER A 121 7.13 -0.79 27.57
N HIS A 122 8.38 -1.24 27.57
CA HIS A 122 9.55 -0.38 27.82
C HIS A 122 10.09 0.29 26.53
N HIS A 123 9.34 0.25 25.42
CA HIS A 123 9.77 0.85 24.16
C HIS A 123 9.42 2.33 24.12
N VAL A 124 10.41 3.17 23.81
CA VAL A 124 10.16 4.58 23.47
C VAL A 124 9.69 4.62 22.03
N ILE A 125 8.42 4.98 21.79
CA ILE A 125 7.84 5.04 20.44
C ILE A 125 7.59 6.49 20.02
N VAL A 126 8.31 6.92 18.99
CA VAL A 126 8.05 8.16 18.24
C VAL A 126 7.30 7.78 16.96
N ALA A 127 6.30 8.57 16.57
CA ALA A 127 5.55 8.34 15.34
C ALA A 127 5.46 9.62 14.51
N GLY A 128 5.60 9.46 13.21
CA GLY A 128 5.44 10.50 12.19
C GLY A 128 4.55 10.01 11.05
N MET A 129 3.92 10.97 10.38
CA MET A 129 3.15 10.72 9.15
C MET A 129 3.86 11.41 7.99
N ILE A 130 3.98 10.72 6.86
CA ILE A 130 4.67 11.22 5.67
C ILE A 130 3.67 11.27 4.50
N PRO A 131 3.02 12.42 4.26
CA PRO A 131 2.16 12.59 3.09
C PRO A 131 3.02 12.67 1.83
N GLY A 132 2.80 11.77 0.87
CA GLY A 132 3.56 11.75 -0.38
C GLY A 132 3.44 10.44 -1.14
N SER A 133 3.79 10.48 -2.41
CA SER A 133 3.84 9.26 -3.23
C SER A 133 5.05 8.43 -2.84
N PHE A 134 4.85 7.16 -2.52
CA PHE A 134 5.92 6.17 -2.47
C PHE A 134 6.64 5.90 -3.82
N TYR A 135 6.22 6.50 -4.93
CA TYR A 135 7.02 6.57 -6.16
C TYR A 135 7.97 7.78 -6.19
N GLU A 136 8.11 8.47 -5.06
CA GLU A 136 9.05 9.55 -4.81
C GLU A 136 9.92 9.19 -3.59
N ARG A 137 10.96 10.00 -3.35
CA ARG A 137 11.79 9.87 -2.15
C ARG A 137 11.04 10.43 -0.94
N LEU A 138 10.88 9.61 0.10
CA LEU A 138 10.09 9.92 1.29
C LEU A 138 10.96 10.27 2.49
N VAL A 139 12.15 9.69 2.57
CA VAL A 139 13.09 9.88 3.69
C VAL A 139 14.52 10.05 3.18
N THR A 140 15.43 10.42 4.07
CA THR A 140 16.86 10.53 3.76
C THR A 140 17.49 9.17 3.45
N SER A 141 18.65 9.17 2.81
CA SER A 141 19.35 7.93 2.49
C SER A 141 19.82 7.20 3.74
N GLY A 142 19.66 5.88 3.77
CA GLY A 142 20.10 5.03 4.88
C GLY A 142 19.49 5.40 6.24
N SER A 143 18.21 5.81 6.28
CA SER A 143 17.55 6.23 7.52
C SER A 143 16.44 5.30 7.99
N VAL A 144 15.97 4.35 7.16
CA VAL A 144 14.93 3.37 7.54
C VAL A 144 15.51 1.96 7.64
N HIS A 145 15.10 1.23 8.67
CA HIS A 145 15.60 -0.12 8.97
C HIS A 145 14.67 -1.19 8.42
N PHE A 146 13.37 -0.93 8.50
CA PHE A 146 12.33 -1.85 8.06
C PHE A 146 11.25 -1.08 7.29
N VAL A 147 10.88 -1.58 6.12
CA VAL A 147 9.80 -1.05 5.30
C VAL A 147 8.78 -2.14 5.06
N CYS A 148 7.50 -1.81 5.23
CA CYS A 148 6.39 -2.66 4.87
C CYS A 148 5.41 -1.96 3.94
N SER A 149 4.69 -2.74 3.13
CA SER A 149 3.60 -2.25 2.29
C SER A 149 2.63 -3.39 2.01
N SER A 150 1.33 -3.17 2.22
CA SER A 150 0.32 -4.19 1.91
C SER A 150 -0.78 -3.59 1.07
N TYR A 151 -1.12 -4.24 -0.04
CA TYR A 151 -2.24 -3.82 -0.89
C TYR A 151 -2.13 -2.40 -1.46
N SER A 152 -0.91 -1.89 -1.64
CA SER A 152 -0.67 -0.53 -2.15
C SER A 152 0.04 -0.51 -3.51
N LEU A 153 0.99 -1.43 -3.73
CA LEU A 153 1.88 -1.42 -4.91
C LEU A 153 1.22 -1.79 -6.24
N HIS A 154 -0.03 -2.27 -6.22
CA HIS A 154 -0.78 -2.52 -7.46
C HIS A 154 -1.39 -1.24 -8.05
N TRP A 155 -1.42 -0.15 -7.28
CA TRP A 155 -1.80 1.17 -7.77
C TRP A 155 -0.63 1.81 -8.52
N LEU A 156 -0.85 2.07 -9.82
CA LEU A 156 0.13 2.71 -10.68
C LEU A 156 0.24 4.20 -10.39
N SER A 157 1.39 4.80 -10.72
CA SER A 157 1.59 6.24 -10.62
C SER A 157 0.64 7.02 -11.54
N LYS A 158 0.27 6.42 -12.67
CA LYS A 158 -0.66 6.96 -13.67
C LYS A 158 -1.23 5.86 -14.55
N ALA A 159 -2.33 6.17 -15.24
CA ALA A 159 -2.84 5.32 -16.31
C ALA A 159 -1.83 5.23 -17.48
N PRO A 160 -1.74 4.10 -18.21
CA PRO A 160 -0.85 3.99 -19.36
C PRO A 160 -1.18 5.02 -20.45
N GLU A 161 -0.27 5.96 -20.68
CA GLU A 161 -0.49 7.10 -21.60
C GLU A 161 -0.85 6.67 -23.03
N GLU A 162 -0.27 5.55 -23.50
CA GLU A 162 -0.52 5.01 -24.82
C GLU A 162 -1.99 4.59 -25.02
N LEU A 163 -2.63 4.05 -23.97
CA LEU A 163 -4.03 3.67 -24.02
C LEU A 163 -4.92 4.91 -24.00
N ALA A 164 -4.59 5.89 -23.15
CA ALA A 164 -5.29 7.17 -23.09
C ALA A 164 -5.25 7.91 -24.44
N LYS A 165 -4.07 8.01 -25.07
CA LYS A 165 -3.90 8.65 -26.39
C LYS A 165 -4.69 7.95 -27.49
N ARG A 166 -4.76 6.62 -27.45
CA ARG A 166 -5.50 5.80 -28.42
C ARG A 166 -6.98 5.65 -28.08
N LYS A 167 -7.44 6.22 -26.95
CA LYS A 167 -8.79 6.05 -26.40
C LYS A 167 -9.20 4.58 -26.25
N ILE A 168 -8.24 3.72 -25.92
CA ILE A 168 -8.50 2.30 -25.64
C ILE A 168 -8.79 2.19 -24.14
N PRO A 169 -9.99 1.77 -23.73
CA PRO A 169 -10.31 1.61 -22.31
C PRO A 169 -9.56 0.41 -21.72
N MET A 170 -9.39 0.41 -20.40
CA MET A 170 -8.88 -0.76 -19.67
C MET A 170 -9.77 -2.00 -19.87
N TYR A 171 -11.09 -1.78 -19.96
CA TYR A 171 -12.07 -2.82 -20.21
C TYR A 171 -13.11 -2.32 -21.23
N ASP A 172 -13.39 -3.14 -22.23
CA ASP A 172 -14.43 -2.89 -23.22
C ASP A 172 -15.61 -3.85 -23.02
N SER A 173 -16.83 -3.32 -23.11
CA SER A 173 -18.07 -4.10 -23.03
C SER A 173 -18.25 -4.98 -24.26
N ASP A 174 -17.83 -4.51 -25.44
CA ASP A 174 -17.86 -5.28 -26.66
C ASP A 174 -16.80 -6.39 -26.62
N GLU A 175 -17.23 -7.63 -26.80
CA GLU A 175 -16.34 -8.79 -26.68
C GLU A 175 -15.28 -8.80 -27.78
N HIS A 176 -15.65 -8.43 -29.00
CA HIS A 176 -14.72 -8.40 -30.13
C HIS A 176 -13.60 -7.37 -29.92
N SER A 177 -13.97 -6.15 -29.53
CA SER A 177 -13.04 -5.06 -29.20
C SER A 177 -12.14 -5.40 -28.01
N ARG A 178 -12.70 -6.08 -27.00
CA ARG A 178 -11.93 -6.57 -25.85
C ARG A 178 -10.89 -7.61 -26.26
N LEU A 179 -11.24 -8.58 -27.10
CA LEU A 179 -10.31 -9.59 -27.60
C LEU A 179 -9.19 -8.96 -28.43
N LEU A 180 -9.55 -8.08 -29.37
CA LEU A 180 -8.62 -7.39 -30.25
C LEU A 180 -7.60 -6.53 -29.49
N ASN A 181 -8.04 -5.84 -28.44
CA ASN A 181 -7.18 -4.94 -27.66
C ASN A 181 -6.56 -5.58 -26.41
N SER A 182 -6.90 -6.84 -26.08
CA SER A 182 -6.50 -7.49 -24.82
C SER A 182 -5.00 -7.47 -24.57
N GLU A 183 -4.21 -7.83 -25.58
CA GLU A 183 -2.75 -7.84 -25.50
C GLU A 183 -2.16 -6.43 -25.42
N ILE A 184 -2.72 -5.48 -26.18
CA ILE A 184 -2.29 -4.07 -26.15
C ILE A 184 -2.48 -3.50 -24.74
N VAL A 185 -3.67 -3.69 -24.15
CA VAL A 185 -3.99 -3.24 -22.80
C VAL A 185 -3.09 -3.92 -21.78
N ALA A 186 -2.97 -5.25 -21.83
CA ALA A 186 -2.15 -6.00 -20.88
C ALA A 186 -0.67 -5.55 -20.92
N ASN A 187 -0.11 -5.37 -22.11
CA ASN A 187 1.27 -4.94 -22.29
C ASN A 187 1.49 -3.49 -21.84
N ALA A 188 0.52 -2.60 -22.06
CA ALA A 188 0.58 -1.21 -21.60
C ALA A 188 0.66 -1.12 -20.07
N TYR A 189 -0.25 -1.82 -19.38
CA TYR A 189 -0.28 -1.88 -17.92
C TYR A 189 0.97 -2.57 -17.35
N ALA A 190 1.44 -3.65 -17.99
CA ALA A 190 2.67 -4.32 -17.58
C ALA A 190 3.91 -3.41 -17.70
N ARG A 191 4.02 -2.61 -18.77
CA ARG A 191 5.10 -1.62 -18.93
C ARG A 191 5.05 -0.55 -17.85
N GLN A 192 3.87 0.00 -17.58
CA GLN A 192 3.70 1.04 -16.55
C GLN A 192 4.00 0.48 -15.16
N PHE A 193 3.49 -0.71 -14.81
CA PHE A 193 3.83 -1.40 -13.56
C PHE A 193 5.33 -1.65 -13.43
N ARG A 194 6.00 -2.15 -14.48
CA ARG A 194 7.44 -2.38 -14.45
C ARG A 194 8.21 -1.09 -14.18
N LYS A 195 7.83 0.02 -14.81
CA LYS A 195 8.44 1.33 -14.59
C LYS A 195 8.27 1.77 -13.14
N ASP A 196 7.04 1.74 -12.64
CA ASP A 196 6.68 2.21 -11.30
C ASP A 196 7.32 1.34 -10.21
N PHE A 197 7.25 0.01 -10.35
CA PHE A 197 7.82 -0.92 -9.39
C PHE A 197 9.35 -0.90 -9.37
N THR A 198 9.99 -0.73 -10.52
CA THR A 198 11.46 -0.54 -10.57
C THR A 198 11.85 0.75 -9.85
N LEU A 199 11.14 1.86 -10.12
CA LEU A 199 11.38 3.14 -9.44
C LEU A 199 11.19 3.02 -7.92
N PHE A 200 10.10 2.39 -7.50
CA PHE A 200 9.85 2.08 -6.10
C PHE A 200 11.03 1.35 -5.46
N LEU A 201 11.48 0.23 -6.04
CA LEU A 201 12.59 -0.56 -5.49
C LEU A 201 13.90 0.24 -5.43
N SER A 202 14.20 1.04 -6.46
CA SER A 202 15.39 1.91 -6.47
C SER A 202 15.36 2.93 -5.35
N LEU A 203 14.23 3.62 -5.15
CA LEU A 203 14.07 4.60 -4.07
C LEU A 203 14.17 3.95 -2.69
N ARG A 204 13.51 2.79 -2.49
CA ARG A 204 13.58 2.07 -1.21
C ARG A 204 14.98 1.57 -0.92
N ALA A 205 15.74 1.15 -1.93
CA ALA A 205 17.12 0.72 -1.75
C ALA A 205 18.03 1.87 -1.28
N GLU A 206 17.77 3.11 -1.70
CA GLU A 206 18.52 4.28 -1.25
C GLU A 206 18.14 4.72 0.17
N GLU A 207 16.89 4.54 0.57
CA GLU A 207 16.36 4.93 1.87
C GLU A 207 16.69 3.91 2.98
N LEU A 208 16.76 2.62 2.64
CA LEU A 208 17.10 1.55 3.57
C LEU A 208 18.57 1.63 4.01
N VAL A 209 18.80 1.38 5.30
CA VAL A 209 20.14 1.13 5.84
C VAL A 209 20.74 -0.13 5.20
N LEU A 210 22.07 -0.27 5.26
CA LEU A 210 22.73 -1.52 4.88
C LEU A 210 22.20 -2.67 5.74
N GLY A 211 21.72 -3.72 5.09
CA GLY A 211 21.10 -4.85 5.78
C GLY A 211 19.65 -4.62 6.22
N GLY A 212 19.04 -3.48 5.86
CA GLY A 212 17.61 -3.23 6.03
C GLY A 212 16.72 -4.28 5.34
N ARG A 213 15.44 -4.29 5.68
CA ARG A 213 14.46 -5.24 5.14
C ARG A 213 13.24 -4.54 4.58
N LEU A 214 12.74 -5.08 3.48
CA LEU A 214 11.49 -4.68 2.84
C LEU A 214 10.59 -5.90 2.74
N VAL A 215 9.37 -5.81 3.28
CA VAL A 215 8.34 -6.84 3.18
C VAL A 215 7.10 -6.24 2.54
N PHE A 216 6.62 -6.81 1.44
CA PHE A 216 5.42 -6.29 0.79
C PHE A 216 4.47 -7.39 0.31
N SER A 217 3.20 -7.03 0.18
CA SER A 217 2.20 -7.83 -0.53
C SER A 217 1.56 -7.01 -1.65
N LEU A 218 1.27 -7.68 -2.76
CA LEU A 218 0.60 -7.09 -3.91
C LEU A 218 -0.40 -8.08 -4.51
N LEU A 219 -1.45 -7.52 -5.12
CA LEU A 219 -2.40 -8.31 -5.89
C LEU A 219 -1.71 -8.83 -7.15
N GLY A 220 -1.50 -10.14 -7.20
CA GLY A 220 -0.93 -10.84 -8.34
C GLY A 220 -1.97 -11.73 -9.04
N ARG A 221 -1.56 -12.39 -10.12
CA ARG A 221 -2.37 -13.39 -10.83
C ARG A 221 -1.63 -14.72 -10.89
N CYS A 222 -2.37 -15.83 -10.76
CA CYS A 222 -1.80 -17.18 -10.86
C CYS A 222 -1.69 -17.71 -12.30
N SER A 223 -2.26 -16.99 -13.29
CA SER A 223 -2.26 -17.39 -14.69
C SER A 223 -1.63 -16.34 -15.60
N SER A 224 -1.02 -16.79 -16.70
CA SER A 224 -0.53 -15.92 -17.77
C SER A 224 -1.67 -15.23 -18.54
N ASN A 225 -2.89 -15.78 -18.48
CA ASN A 225 -4.07 -15.19 -19.08
C ASN A 225 -4.41 -13.84 -18.41
N PRO A 226 -4.47 -12.73 -19.17
CA PRO A 226 -4.87 -11.41 -18.65
C PRO A 226 -6.29 -11.38 -18.06
N ALA A 227 -7.19 -12.25 -18.51
CA ALA A 227 -8.57 -12.36 -18.04
C ALA A 227 -8.71 -13.12 -16.69
N SER A 228 -7.78 -12.91 -15.76
CA SER A 228 -7.79 -13.59 -14.45
C SER A 228 -8.82 -12.99 -13.50
N VAL A 229 -9.15 -13.73 -12.43
CA VAL A 229 -10.08 -13.33 -11.35
C VAL A 229 -9.78 -11.94 -10.78
N CYS A 230 -8.52 -11.50 -10.78
CA CYS A 230 -8.12 -10.18 -10.28
C CYS A 230 -8.64 -9.02 -11.13
N THR A 231 -8.93 -9.26 -12.41
CA THR A 231 -9.56 -8.28 -13.30
C THR A 231 -11.10 -8.26 -13.19
N GLN A 232 -11.68 -9.20 -12.45
CA GLN A 232 -13.13 -9.38 -12.37
C GLN A 232 -13.82 -8.24 -11.62
N ALA A 233 -13.19 -7.66 -10.60
CA ALA A 233 -13.72 -6.46 -9.93
C ALA A 233 -13.85 -5.29 -10.90
N TRP A 234 -12.81 -5.04 -11.71
CA TRP A 234 -12.82 -3.97 -12.72
C TRP A 234 -13.82 -4.24 -13.85
N LYS A 235 -14.00 -5.51 -14.24
CA LYS A 235 -15.04 -5.92 -15.18
C LYS A 235 -16.44 -5.56 -14.67
N LEU A 236 -16.76 -5.85 -13.41
CA LEU A 236 -18.08 -5.54 -12.84
C LEU A 236 -18.34 -4.02 -12.79
N VAL A 237 -17.33 -3.24 -12.40
CA VAL A 237 -17.41 -1.78 -12.41
C VAL A 237 -17.65 -1.26 -13.83
N ALA A 238 -16.90 -1.75 -14.82
CA ALA A 238 -17.04 -1.32 -16.20
C ALA A 238 -18.42 -1.68 -16.78
N ILE A 239 -18.97 -2.86 -16.47
CA ILE A 239 -20.32 -3.26 -16.88
C ILE A 239 -21.37 -2.32 -16.27
N ALA A 240 -21.28 -2.03 -14.96
CA ALA A 240 -22.22 -1.13 -14.29
C ALA A 240 -22.17 0.30 -14.86
N LEU A 241 -20.96 0.82 -15.12
CA LEU A 241 -20.78 2.13 -15.76
C LEU A 241 -21.37 2.17 -17.17
N ASN A 242 -21.19 1.11 -17.95
CA ASN A 242 -21.76 1.03 -19.30
C ASN A 242 -23.29 0.96 -19.27
N ASP A 243 -23.88 0.17 -18.37
CA ASP A 243 -25.34 0.11 -18.19
C ASP A 243 -25.92 1.49 -17.84
N MET A 244 -25.27 2.24 -16.93
CA MET A 244 -25.68 3.60 -16.59
C MET A 244 -25.58 4.55 -17.80
N ALA A 245 -24.51 4.49 -18.58
CA ALA A 245 -24.34 5.32 -19.77
C ALA A 245 -25.39 5.05 -20.85
N LEU A 246 -25.76 3.78 -21.05
CA LEU A 246 -26.80 3.37 -22.00
C LEU A 246 -28.18 3.88 -21.60
N ARG A 247 -28.54 3.81 -20.31
CA ARG A 247 -29.82 4.32 -19.80
C ARG A 247 -29.99 5.82 -19.97
N VAL A 248 -28.92 6.58 -19.77
CA VAL A 248 -28.93 8.03 -19.99
C VAL A 248 -29.09 8.36 -21.46
N SER A 249 -28.43 7.61 -22.35
CA SER A 249 -28.49 7.84 -23.80
C SER A 249 -29.89 7.59 -24.38
N LEU A 250 -30.63 6.62 -23.84
CA LEU A 250 -32.02 6.35 -24.25
C LEU A 250 -32.99 7.44 -23.78
N ALA A 251 -32.73 8.09 -22.64
CA ALA A 251 -33.57 9.17 -22.11
C ALA A 251 -33.47 10.50 -22.89
N TYR A 252 -32.52 10.64 -23.83
CA TYR A 252 -32.39 11.79 -24.73
C TYR A 252 -32.95 11.51 -26.14
N ILE A 253 -33.53 10.33 -26.37
CA ILE A 253 -34.12 9.92 -27.66
C ILE A 253 -35.67 9.94 -27.59
N GLU A 254 -36.25 10.21 -26.42
CA GLU A 254 -37.68 10.58 -26.23
C GLU A 254 -37.84 12.08 -26.01
#